data_AF-A0A9E4AZX2-F1
#
_entry.id   AF-A0A9E4AZX2-F1
#
_cell.length_a   1.000
_cell.length_b   1.000
_cell.length_c   1.000
_cell.angle_alpha   90.00
_cell.angle_beta   90.00
_cell.angle_gamma   90.00
#
_symmetry.space_group_name_H-M   'P 1'
#
loop_
_entity.id
_entity.type
_entity.pdbx_description
1 polymer ?
#
loop_
_entity_poly.entity_id
_entity_poly.type
_entity_poly.pdbx_seq_one_letter_code
_entity_poly.pdbx_strand_id
1 'polypeptide(L)'
;MDGRKSGDPIFQSSNLPPNYSPWLHRTARLTAGATFLLIVIGGIVTSTESGLAVPDWPTTFGYNMFLYPLSEMVGGILYEHSHRLMGSLVGLLTVGLFVFLLVRDSRKWLKWLGLAALVAVIVQGVLGGLRVTQINRNFAIVHACLAQAFFALLCGIAWFTSRDWQQDKGEPDRRSAISNQQSVKRFSFNKNPLAESREPKAESHLKAQKLRRLSLITTCLIYVQLIFGAILRHTGSRLDAHLLFAFLVALHIFLLVRRFLSMSSETQRIGQSMPMLLLGLLAIQLMLGTGAFFAKLTAFGETFATALTVTITTAHVAVGALMLVSSFVLTLKIYRFTDASVVVGAPTRDALLTE
;
A
#
# COMPACT_ATOMS: atom_id res chain seq x y z
N MET A 1 30.61 -2.03 -58.44
CA MET A 1 29.75 -3.18 -58.08
C MET A 1 30.39 -3.84 -56.87
N ASP A 2 29.83 -3.95 -55.69
CA ASP A 2 28.57 -3.51 -55.08
C ASP A 2 28.83 -3.69 -53.55
N GLY A 3 28.76 -2.64 -52.73
CA GLY A 3 27.58 -2.44 -51.89
C GLY A 3 27.64 -3.16 -50.53
N ARG A 4 28.60 -2.81 -49.65
CA ARG A 4 28.47 -3.15 -48.21
C ARG A 4 27.39 -2.23 -47.61
N LYS A 5 26.15 -2.71 -47.59
CA LYS A 5 25.04 -2.00 -46.93
C LYS A 5 25.26 -2.00 -45.42
N SER A 6 25.15 -0.78 -44.92
CA SER A 6 25.13 -0.37 -43.53
C SER A 6 23.95 -0.94 -42.76
N GLY A 7 24.21 -1.29 -41.51
CA GLY A 7 23.30 -1.00 -40.39
C GLY A 7 21.93 -1.66 -40.44
N ASP A 8 21.89 -2.97 -40.17
CA ASP A 8 20.71 -3.51 -39.51
C ASP A 8 20.62 -2.89 -38.11
N PRO A 9 19.52 -2.20 -37.75
CA PRO A 9 19.33 -1.79 -36.38
C PRO A 9 19.18 -3.05 -35.54
N ILE A 10 20.14 -3.27 -34.63
CA ILE A 10 19.97 -4.17 -33.50
C ILE A 10 18.74 -3.65 -32.76
N PHE A 11 17.57 -4.22 -33.05
CA PHE A 11 16.42 -4.12 -32.17
C PHE A 11 16.88 -4.75 -30.87
N GLN A 12 17.33 -3.91 -29.92
CA GLN A 12 17.49 -4.28 -28.54
C GLN A 12 16.13 -4.84 -28.11
N SER A 13 16.03 -6.17 -28.09
CA SER A 13 14.95 -6.86 -27.42
C SER A 13 14.85 -6.23 -26.04
N SER A 14 13.77 -5.50 -25.79
CA SER A 14 13.59 -4.75 -24.56
C SER A 14 13.93 -5.66 -23.38
N ASN A 15 14.88 -5.27 -22.51
CA ASN A 15 15.31 -5.97 -21.29
C ASN A 15 14.19 -6.04 -20.22
N LEU A 16 12.95 -6.31 -20.65
CA LEU A 16 11.80 -6.40 -19.78
C LEU A 16 11.75 -7.83 -19.20
N PRO A 17 11.45 -7.96 -17.90
CA PRO A 17 11.26 -9.27 -17.29
C PRO A 17 10.21 -10.09 -18.06
N PRO A 18 10.36 -11.42 -18.14
CA PRO A 18 9.49 -12.27 -18.97
C PRO A 18 7.99 -12.23 -18.60
N ASN A 19 7.63 -11.72 -17.41
CA ASN A 19 6.24 -11.56 -16.95
C ASN A 19 5.78 -10.09 -16.86
N TYR A 20 6.55 -9.14 -17.41
CA TYR A 20 6.24 -7.72 -17.26
C TYR A 20 5.30 -7.24 -18.35
N SER A 21 4.11 -6.77 -17.95
CA SER A 21 3.18 -6.08 -18.82
C SER A 21 3.01 -4.62 -18.36
N PRO A 22 3.43 -3.63 -19.16
CA PRO A 22 3.25 -2.21 -18.82
C PRO A 22 1.78 -1.84 -18.61
N TRP A 23 0.88 -2.42 -19.41
CA TRP A 23 -0.55 -2.16 -19.34
C TRP A 23 -1.16 -2.74 -18.07
N LEU A 24 -0.81 -3.97 -17.68
CA LEU A 24 -1.26 -4.54 -16.40
C LEU A 24 -0.87 -3.63 -15.22
N HIS A 25 0.39 -3.19 -15.18
CA HIS A 25 0.88 -2.31 -14.12
C HIS A 25 0.19 -0.94 -14.13
N ARG A 26 -0.04 -0.36 -15.31
CA ARG A 26 -0.78 0.90 -15.45
C ARG A 26 -2.22 0.76 -14.95
N THR A 27 -2.90 -0.32 -15.30
CA THR A 27 -4.26 -0.62 -14.82
C THR A 27 -4.28 -0.79 -13.30
N ALA A 28 -3.31 -1.50 -12.71
CA ALA A 28 -3.21 -1.65 -11.27
C ALA A 28 -3.02 -0.30 -10.55
N ARG A 29 -2.13 0.56 -11.06
CA ARG A 29 -1.94 1.92 -10.52
C ARG A 29 -3.17 2.80 -10.69
N LEU A 30 -3.82 2.75 -11.85
CA LEU A 30 -5.04 3.51 -12.12
C LEU A 30 -6.16 3.09 -11.15
N THR A 31 -6.35 1.79 -10.95
CA THR A 31 -7.37 1.24 -10.04
C THR A 31 -7.09 1.65 -8.59
N ALA A 32 -5.84 1.58 -8.15
CA ALA A 32 -5.43 2.05 -6.82
C ALA A 32 -5.64 3.56 -6.66
N GLY A 33 -5.23 4.37 -7.65
CA GLY A 33 -5.42 5.82 -7.63
C GLY A 33 -6.91 6.23 -7.62
N ALA A 34 -7.73 5.56 -8.44
CA ALA A 34 -9.19 5.73 -8.42
C ALA A 34 -9.79 5.37 -7.05
N THR A 35 -9.30 4.28 -6.43
CA THR A 35 -9.74 3.88 -5.08
C THR A 35 -9.33 4.90 -4.01
N PHE A 36 -8.13 5.49 -4.12
CA PHE A 36 -7.73 6.57 -3.23
C PHE A 36 -8.66 7.78 -3.35
N LEU A 37 -8.97 8.19 -4.58
CA LEU A 37 -9.94 9.26 -4.82
C LEU A 37 -11.34 8.90 -4.28
N LEU A 38 -11.77 7.64 -4.42
CA LEU A 38 -13.02 7.16 -3.84
C LEU A 38 -13.04 7.29 -2.30
N ILE A 39 -11.93 6.98 -1.62
CA ILE A 39 -11.78 7.19 -0.17
C ILE A 39 -11.89 8.66 0.20
N VAL A 40 -11.28 9.56 -0.57
CA VAL A 40 -11.40 11.02 -0.37
C VAL A 40 -12.85 11.46 -0.52
N ILE A 41 -13.53 11.04 -1.59
CA ILE A 41 -14.95 11.37 -1.81
C ILE A 41 -15.82 10.78 -0.69
N GLY A 42 -15.58 9.55 -0.23
CA GLY A 42 -16.30 8.96 0.91
C GLY A 42 -16.02 9.69 2.24
N GLY A 43 -14.81 10.24 2.38
CA GLY A 43 -14.43 11.19 3.42
C GLY A 43 -15.34 12.42 3.37
N ILE A 44 -15.45 13.07 2.21
CA ILE A 44 -16.34 14.23 2.03
C ILE A 44 -17.78 13.87 2.37
N VAL A 45 -18.34 12.78 1.82
CA VAL A 45 -19.73 12.35 2.05
C VAL A 45 -20.07 12.23 3.53
N THR A 46 -19.18 11.64 4.30
CA THR A 46 -19.42 11.44 5.73
C THR A 46 -19.19 12.72 6.54
N SER A 47 -18.27 13.60 6.12
CA SER A 47 -18.00 14.87 6.82
C SER A 47 -19.08 15.93 6.53
N THR A 48 -19.73 15.86 5.38
CA THR A 48 -20.90 16.69 5.03
C THR A 48 -22.22 16.07 5.47
N GLU A 49 -22.17 14.95 6.20
CA GLU A 49 -23.35 14.18 6.65
C GLU A 49 -24.32 13.79 5.53
N SER A 50 -23.84 13.77 4.28
CA SER A 50 -24.63 13.53 3.08
C SER A 50 -24.84 12.05 2.76
N GLY A 51 -24.31 11.14 3.57
CA GLY A 51 -24.34 9.70 3.27
C GLY A 51 -25.70 9.00 3.40
N LEU A 52 -26.78 9.75 3.58
CA LEU A 52 -28.19 9.32 3.54
C LEU A 52 -29.05 10.31 2.71
N ALA A 53 -28.43 11.16 1.90
CA ALA A 53 -29.11 12.12 1.04
C ALA A 53 -29.92 11.42 -0.07
N VAL A 54 -29.51 10.23 -0.49
CA VAL A 54 -30.20 9.35 -1.43
C VAL A 54 -30.65 8.10 -0.67
N PRO A 55 -31.96 7.91 -0.39
CA PRO A 55 -32.44 6.89 0.54
C PRO A 55 -32.56 5.47 -0.07
N ASP A 56 -32.43 5.34 -1.40
CA ASP A 56 -32.56 4.08 -2.13
C ASP A 56 -31.20 3.60 -2.69
N TRP A 57 -31.11 2.30 -2.98
CA TRP A 57 -30.00 1.65 -3.67
C TRP A 57 -30.53 0.34 -4.28
N PRO A 58 -30.12 -0.07 -5.50
CA PRO A 58 -29.07 0.50 -6.35
C PRO A 58 -29.51 1.68 -7.22
N THR A 59 -30.77 2.09 -7.16
CA THR A 59 -31.29 3.27 -7.86
C THR A 59 -30.89 4.58 -7.16
N THR A 60 -31.20 5.72 -7.78
CA THR A 60 -31.14 7.06 -7.16
C THR A 60 -32.49 7.73 -7.38
N PHE A 61 -33.31 7.80 -6.33
CA PHE A 61 -34.71 8.23 -6.37
C PHE A 61 -35.54 7.49 -7.43
N GLY A 62 -35.33 6.17 -7.56
CA GLY A 62 -36.00 5.34 -8.56
C GLY A 62 -35.43 5.45 -9.98
N TYR A 63 -34.53 6.40 -10.26
CA TYR A 63 -33.80 6.45 -11.52
C TYR A 63 -32.71 5.37 -11.56
N ASN A 64 -32.37 4.92 -12.78
CA ASN A 64 -31.13 4.20 -12.99
C ASN A 64 -29.95 5.08 -12.53
N MET A 65 -29.04 4.51 -11.72
CA MET A 65 -27.92 5.24 -11.12
C MET A 65 -27.07 6.01 -12.16
N PHE A 66 -26.88 5.47 -13.36
CA PHE A 66 -26.03 6.11 -14.38
C PHE A 66 -26.74 7.17 -15.22
N LEU A 67 -28.07 7.26 -15.10
CA LEU A 67 -28.92 8.16 -15.88
C LEU A 67 -29.63 9.19 -15.01
N TYR A 68 -29.23 9.31 -13.73
CA TYR A 68 -29.76 10.34 -12.84
C TYR A 68 -29.40 11.75 -13.39
N PRO A 69 -30.36 12.69 -13.47
CA PRO A 69 -30.10 13.98 -14.12
C PRO A 69 -29.02 14.81 -13.40
N LEU A 70 -28.04 15.30 -14.16
CA LEU A 70 -26.95 16.12 -13.61
C LEU A 70 -27.44 17.41 -12.94
N SER A 71 -28.55 17.98 -13.41
CA SER A 71 -29.19 19.17 -12.82
C SER A 71 -29.73 18.93 -11.41
N GLU A 72 -30.04 17.68 -11.07
CA GLU A 72 -30.61 17.28 -9.77
C GLU A 72 -29.51 16.84 -8.77
N MET A 73 -28.25 16.83 -9.20
CA MET A 73 -27.10 16.54 -8.34
C MET A 73 -26.66 17.79 -7.58
N VAL A 74 -27.49 18.24 -6.64
CA VAL A 74 -27.24 19.47 -5.85
C VAL A 74 -27.10 19.13 -4.36
N GLY A 75 -26.25 19.90 -3.65
CA GLY A 75 -26.08 19.75 -2.21
C GLY A 75 -25.58 18.37 -1.79
N GLY A 76 -26.22 17.76 -0.77
CA GLY A 76 -25.86 16.42 -0.29
C GLY A 76 -25.94 15.32 -1.36
N ILE A 77 -26.89 15.44 -2.29
CA ILE A 77 -27.09 14.46 -3.38
C ILE A 77 -25.86 14.43 -4.29
N LEU A 78 -25.25 15.59 -4.58
CA LEU A 78 -24.03 15.66 -5.37
C LEU A 78 -22.92 14.79 -4.77
N TYR A 79 -22.68 14.93 -3.47
CA TYR A 79 -21.61 14.20 -2.79
C TYR A 79 -21.89 12.70 -2.75
N GLU A 80 -23.09 12.30 -2.31
CA GLU A 80 -23.42 10.88 -2.21
C GLU A 80 -23.46 10.20 -3.57
N HIS A 81 -24.10 10.81 -4.56
CA HIS A 81 -24.21 10.24 -5.89
C HIS A 81 -22.84 10.16 -6.60
N SER A 82 -22.00 11.20 -6.45
CA SER A 82 -20.61 11.15 -6.96
C SER A 82 -19.80 10.00 -6.34
N HIS A 83 -20.00 9.73 -5.05
CA HIS A 83 -19.38 8.58 -4.38
C HIS A 83 -19.83 7.25 -4.98
N ARG A 84 -21.14 7.10 -5.25
CA ARG A 84 -21.72 5.90 -5.87
C ARG A 84 -21.20 5.66 -7.30
N LEU A 85 -21.13 6.72 -8.12
CA LEU A 85 -20.57 6.66 -9.48
C LEU A 85 -19.08 6.29 -9.46
N MET A 86 -18.32 6.91 -8.56
CA MET A 86 -16.90 6.59 -8.39
C MET A 86 -16.69 5.14 -7.90
N GLY A 87 -17.57 4.64 -7.03
CA GLY A 87 -17.59 3.24 -6.58
C GLY A 87 -17.83 2.27 -7.75
N SER A 88 -18.78 2.59 -8.62
CA SER A 88 -19.05 1.82 -9.84
C SER A 88 -17.86 1.80 -10.80
N LEU A 89 -17.19 2.95 -10.99
CA LEU A 89 -15.96 3.02 -11.78
C LEU A 89 -14.83 2.16 -11.19
N VAL A 90 -14.61 2.21 -9.87
CA VAL A 90 -13.61 1.37 -9.20
C VAL A 90 -13.96 -0.12 -9.33
N GLY A 91 -15.24 -0.48 -9.25
CA GLY A 91 -15.72 -1.84 -9.53
C GLY A 91 -15.33 -2.30 -10.94
N LEU A 92 -15.63 -1.50 -11.96
CA LEU A 92 -15.29 -1.80 -13.35
C LEU A 92 -13.77 -1.90 -13.58
N LEU A 93 -13.00 -0.97 -13.02
CA LEU A 93 -11.54 -1.00 -13.10
C LEU A 93 -10.97 -2.26 -12.43
N THR A 94 -11.57 -2.71 -11.32
CA THR A 94 -11.16 -3.93 -10.61
C THR A 94 -11.47 -5.18 -11.43
N VAL A 95 -12.62 -5.25 -12.12
CA VAL A 95 -12.92 -6.32 -13.09
C VAL A 95 -11.87 -6.34 -14.20
N GLY A 96 -11.59 -5.18 -14.81
CA GLY A 96 -10.56 -5.06 -15.84
C GLY A 96 -9.17 -5.50 -15.36
N LEU A 97 -8.77 -5.08 -14.16
CA LEU A 97 -7.53 -5.51 -13.52
C LEU A 97 -7.47 -7.02 -13.34
N PHE A 98 -8.55 -7.65 -12.86
CA PHE A 98 -8.62 -9.09 -12.68
C PHE A 98 -8.48 -9.84 -14.02
N VAL A 99 -9.19 -9.41 -15.06
CA VAL A 99 -9.06 -9.99 -16.41
C VAL A 99 -7.63 -9.86 -16.94
N PHE A 100 -7.01 -8.67 -16.79
CA PHE A 100 -5.61 -8.49 -17.18
C PHE A 100 -4.66 -9.42 -16.40
N LEU A 101 -4.89 -9.64 -15.10
CA LEU A 101 -4.10 -10.59 -14.31
C LEU A 101 -4.26 -12.03 -14.80
N LEU A 102 -5.47 -12.44 -15.19
CA LEU A 102 -5.71 -13.78 -15.73
C LEU A 102 -4.95 -14.03 -17.04
N VAL A 103 -4.95 -13.02 -17.92
CA VAL A 103 -4.41 -13.10 -19.29
C VAL A 103 -2.92 -12.82 -19.37
N ARG A 104 -2.40 -11.86 -18.58
CA ARG A 104 -1.02 -11.33 -18.73
C ARG A 104 -0.04 -11.79 -17.67
N ASP A 105 -0.50 -12.37 -16.57
CA ASP A 105 0.39 -12.84 -15.50
C ASP A 105 0.34 -14.36 -15.37
N SER A 106 1.49 -15.01 -15.26
CA SER A 106 1.59 -16.47 -15.08
C SER A 106 1.48 -16.89 -13.60
N ARG A 107 1.66 -15.95 -12.66
CA ARG A 107 1.79 -16.25 -11.22
C ARG A 107 0.41 -16.48 -10.59
N LYS A 108 0.10 -17.74 -10.27
CA LYS A 108 -1.19 -18.17 -9.68
C LYS A 108 -1.55 -17.39 -8.41
N TRP A 109 -0.61 -17.12 -7.52
CA TRP A 109 -0.86 -16.39 -6.28
C TRP A 109 -1.33 -14.95 -6.53
N LEU A 110 -0.85 -14.28 -7.58
CA LEU A 110 -1.27 -12.92 -7.91
C LEU A 110 -2.69 -12.90 -8.51
N LYS A 111 -3.09 -13.98 -9.22
CA LYS A 111 -4.47 -14.18 -9.67
C LYS A 111 -5.43 -14.34 -8.49
N TRP A 112 -5.03 -15.07 -7.45
CA TRP A 112 -5.81 -15.17 -6.21
C TRP A 112 -5.96 -13.81 -5.51
N LEU A 113 -4.92 -12.97 -5.49
CA LEU A 113 -5.06 -11.59 -4.99
C LEU A 113 -6.02 -10.75 -5.84
N GLY A 114 -5.98 -10.92 -7.17
CA GLY A 114 -6.95 -10.27 -8.08
C GLY A 114 -8.38 -10.73 -7.82
N LEU A 115 -8.60 -12.02 -7.59
CA LEU A 115 -9.91 -12.57 -7.22
C LEU A 115 -10.36 -12.03 -5.86
N ALA A 116 -9.47 -11.99 -4.87
CA ALA A 116 -9.76 -11.41 -3.57
C ALA A 116 -10.16 -9.94 -3.68
N ALA A 117 -9.48 -9.16 -4.54
CA ALA A 117 -9.85 -7.77 -4.81
C ALA A 117 -11.24 -7.66 -5.47
N LEU A 118 -11.55 -8.53 -6.42
CA LEU A 118 -12.87 -8.59 -7.06
C LEU A 118 -13.99 -8.91 -6.05
N VAL A 119 -13.79 -9.93 -5.22
CA VAL A 119 -14.75 -10.28 -4.16
C VAL A 119 -14.89 -9.12 -3.16
N ALA A 120 -13.77 -8.52 -2.74
CA ALA A 120 -13.78 -7.41 -1.79
C ALA A 120 -14.53 -6.18 -2.33
N VAL A 121 -14.40 -5.83 -3.61
CA VAL A 121 -15.12 -4.68 -4.19
C VAL A 121 -16.63 -4.94 -4.32
N ILE A 122 -17.04 -6.19 -4.59
CA ILE A 122 -18.45 -6.58 -4.61
C ILE A 122 -19.04 -6.46 -3.20
N VAL A 123 -18.35 -7.03 -2.20
CA VAL A 123 -18.76 -6.92 -0.78
C VAL A 123 -18.81 -5.45 -0.34
N GLN A 124 -17.86 -4.62 -0.76
CA GLN A 124 -17.86 -3.18 -0.52
C GLN A 124 -19.11 -2.49 -1.09
N GLY A 125 -19.46 -2.78 -2.35
CA GLY A 125 -20.67 -2.24 -2.98
C GLY A 125 -21.95 -2.62 -2.25
N VAL A 126 -22.07 -3.90 -1.86
CA VAL A 126 -23.22 -4.40 -1.08
C VAL A 126 -23.28 -3.74 0.30
N LEU A 127 -22.17 -3.70 1.05
CA LEU A 127 -22.13 -3.01 2.36
C LEU A 127 -22.46 -1.51 2.23
N GLY A 128 -22.01 -0.88 1.14
CA GLY A 128 -22.30 0.52 0.81
C GLY A 128 -23.79 0.76 0.52
N GLY A 129 -24.48 -0.18 -0.14
CA GLY A 129 -25.93 -0.12 -0.33
C GLY A 129 -26.73 -0.41 0.95
N LEU A 130 -26.29 -1.43 1.72
CA LEU A 130 -26.97 -1.85 2.96
C LEU A 130 -26.89 -0.79 4.05
N ARG A 131 -25.78 -0.06 4.18
CA ARG A 131 -25.67 1.02 5.18
C ARG A 131 -26.68 2.15 4.94
N VAL A 132 -27.08 2.37 3.69
CA VAL A 132 -28.09 3.37 3.30
C VAL A 132 -29.49 2.81 3.52
N THR A 133 -29.81 1.69 2.87
CA THR A 133 -31.16 1.09 2.89
C THR A 133 -31.61 0.62 4.27
N GLN A 134 -30.68 0.24 5.15
CA GLN A 134 -30.97 -0.18 6.53
C GLN A 134 -30.64 0.88 7.58
N ILE A 135 -30.16 2.07 7.18
CA ILE A 135 -29.78 3.17 8.09
C ILE A 135 -28.91 2.66 9.26
N ASN A 136 -27.89 1.87 8.94
CA ASN A 136 -27.12 1.12 9.94
C ASN A 136 -25.66 1.58 9.99
N ARG A 137 -25.30 2.22 11.11
CA ARG A 137 -23.95 2.73 11.37
C ARG A 137 -22.89 1.62 11.46
N ASN A 138 -23.26 0.40 11.86
CA ASN A 138 -22.31 -0.71 11.92
C ASN A 138 -21.86 -1.10 10.51
N PHE A 139 -22.76 -1.13 9.53
CA PHE A 139 -22.37 -1.34 8.13
C PHE A 139 -21.50 -0.20 7.60
N ALA A 140 -21.77 1.05 8.01
CA ALA A 140 -20.91 2.18 7.64
C ALA A 140 -19.47 2.03 8.19
N ILE A 141 -19.31 1.60 9.45
CA ILE A 141 -18.00 1.35 10.07
C ILE A 141 -17.27 0.21 9.36
N VAL A 142 -17.94 -0.93 9.14
CA VAL A 142 -17.33 -2.09 8.46
C VAL A 142 -16.96 -1.74 7.03
N HIS A 143 -17.84 -1.03 6.32
CA HIS A 143 -17.57 -0.53 4.97
C HIS A 143 -16.31 0.36 4.95
N ALA A 144 -16.19 1.32 5.86
CA ALA A 144 -15.02 2.20 5.96
C ALA A 144 -13.71 1.43 6.25
N CYS A 145 -13.74 0.44 7.16
CA CYS A 145 -12.56 -0.37 7.50
C CYS A 145 -12.14 -1.28 6.35
N LEU A 146 -13.10 -1.89 5.65
CA LEU A 146 -12.84 -2.77 4.52
C LEU A 146 -12.37 -1.98 3.28
N ALA A 147 -12.84 -0.73 3.07
CA ALA A 147 -12.37 0.13 1.98
C ALA A 147 -10.85 0.39 2.08
N GLN A 148 -10.34 0.57 3.30
CA GLN A 148 -8.93 0.82 3.58
C GLN A 148 -8.07 -0.43 3.37
N ALA A 149 -8.57 -1.60 3.79
CA ALA A 149 -7.94 -2.88 3.50
C ALA A 149 -7.92 -3.19 1.98
N PHE A 150 -9.02 -2.91 1.28
CA PHE A 150 -9.12 -3.03 -0.17
C PHE A 150 -8.11 -2.13 -0.89
N PHE A 151 -7.97 -0.88 -0.46
CA PHE A 151 -6.96 0.03 -1.00
C PHE A 151 -5.53 -0.51 -0.79
N ALA A 152 -5.21 -1.01 0.41
CA ALA A 152 -3.92 -1.64 0.68
C ALA A 152 -3.65 -2.87 -0.21
N LEU A 153 -4.68 -3.71 -0.45
CA LEU A 153 -4.59 -4.84 -1.36
C LEU A 153 -4.27 -4.40 -2.80
N LEU A 154 -4.97 -3.39 -3.33
CA LEU A 154 -4.72 -2.87 -4.68
C LEU A 154 -3.33 -2.25 -4.81
N CYS A 155 -2.86 -1.51 -3.79
CA CYS A 155 -1.49 -0.99 -3.77
C CYS A 155 -0.45 -2.12 -3.70
N GLY A 156 -0.73 -3.20 -2.99
CA GLY A 156 0.08 -4.43 -3.01
C GLY A 156 0.18 -5.02 -4.42
N ILE A 157 -0.96 -5.22 -5.10
CA ILE A 157 -1.00 -5.70 -6.49
C ILE A 157 -0.24 -4.75 -7.43
N ALA A 158 -0.41 -3.44 -7.29
CA ALA A 158 0.32 -2.44 -8.07
C ALA A 158 1.85 -2.54 -7.86
N TRP A 159 2.29 -2.83 -6.64
CA TRP A 159 3.70 -3.06 -6.35
C TRP A 159 4.21 -4.40 -6.91
N PHE A 160 3.45 -5.49 -6.79
CA PHE A 160 3.83 -6.82 -7.34
C PHE A 160 3.85 -6.88 -8.88
N THR A 161 3.20 -5.92 -9.53
CA THR A 161 3.21 -5.73 -10.99
C THR A 161 4.27 -4.71 -11.44
N SER A 162 4.98 -4.06 -10.52
CA SER A 162 6.01 -3.07 -10.86
C SER A 162 7.25 -3.71 -11.51
N ARG A 163 8.00 -2.91 -12.26
CA ARG A 163 9.26 -3.35 -12.89
C ARG A 163 10.27 -3.81 -11.84
N ASP A 164 10.47 -3.00 -10.81
CA ASP A 164 11.43 -3.26 -9.72
C ASP A 164 11.18 -4.63 -9.07
N TRP A 165 9.91 -4.96 -8.80
CA TRP A 165 9.56 -6.25 -8.21
C TRP A 165 9.89 -7.44 -9.11
N GLN A 166 9.75 -7.25 -10.43
CA GLN A 166 9.98 -8.29 -11.42
C GLN A 166 11.44 -8.44 -11.84
N GLN A 167 12.24 -7.36 -11.80
CA GLN A 167 13.66 -7.37 -12.17
C GLN A 167 14.53 -8.07 -11.12
N ASP A 168 14.24 -7.92 -9.83
CA ASP A 168 15.05 -8.46 -8.73
C ASP A 168 15.10 -10.01 -8.62
N LYS A 169 14.39 -10.76 -9.48
CA LYS A 169 14.52 -12.22 -9.58
C LYS A 169 15.44 -12.68 -10.71
N GLY A 170 15.92 -11.75 -11.55
CA GLY A 170 16.78 -12.05 -12.71
C GLY A 170 18.22 -11.62 -12.45
N GLU A 171 19.06 -12.61 -12.14
CA GLU A 171 20.54 -12.60 -12.12
C GLU A 171 21.25 -11.65 -11.13
N PRO A 172 22.16 -12.16 -10.27
CA PRO A 172 23.16 -11.31 -9.67
C PRO A 172 23.99 -10.71 -10.82
N ASP A 173 24.11 -9.39 -10.80
CA ASP A 173 24.88 -8.62 -11.79
C ASP A 173 26.23 -9.30 -12.07
N ARG A 174 26.32 -9.96 -13.23
CA ARG A 174 27.46 -10.81 -13.61
C ARG A 174 28.76 -9.98 -13.66
N ARG A 175 28.66 -8.64 -13.79
CA ARG A 175 29.80 -7.71 -13.75
C ARG A 175 30.38 -7.53 -12.34
N SER A 176 29.53 -7.45 -11.32
CA SER A 176 30.01 -7.38 -9.93
C SER A 176 30.54 -8.73 -9.45
N ALA A 177 30.01 -9.85 -9.93
CA ALA A 177 30.57 -11.19 -9.64
C ALA A 177 32.01 -11.38 -10.19
N ILE A 178 32.28 -10.93 -11.43
CA ILE A 178 33.61 -11.05 -12.04
C ILE A 178 34.63 -10.10 -11.37
N SER A 179 34.21 -8.87 -11.04
CA SER A 179 35.05 -7.91 -10.33
C SER A 179 35.44 -8.39 -8.92
N ASN A 180 34.49 -8.98 -8.19
CA ASN A 180 34.76 -9.49 -6.83
C ASN A 180 35.60 -10.77 -6.84
N GLN A 181 35.48 -11.60 -7.88
CA GLN A 181 36.28 -12.82 -8.00
C GLN A 181 37.76 -12.52 -8.34
N GLN A 182 38.03 -11.43 -9.08
CA GLN A 182 39.38 -10.94 -9.35
C GLN A 182 40.02 -10.22 -8.16
N SER A 183 39.24 -9.48 -7.35
CA SER A 183 39.76 -8.80 -6.16
C SER A 183 40.09 -9.79 -5.02
N VAL A 184 39.25 -10.81 -4.79
CA VAL A 184 39.47 -11.83 -3.76
C VAL A 184 40.67 -12.72 -4.08
N LYS A 185 40.89 -13.08 -5.35
CA LYS A 185 42.09 -13.84 -5.76
C LYS A 185 43.39 -13.06 -5.59
N ARG A 186 43.35 -11.72 -5.64
CA ARG A 186 44.54 -10.86 -5.47
C ARG A 186 44.92 -10.62 -4.00
N PHE A 187 44.00 -10.86 -3.07
CA PHE A 187 44.19 -10.53 -1.65
C PHE A 187 44.29 -11.76 -0.73
N SER A 188 44.05 -12.96 -1.25
CA SER A 188 44.16 -14.20 -0.47
C SER A 188 45.56 -14.84 -0.58
N PHE A 189 46.58 -14.11 -0.14
CA PHE A 189 47.82 -14.70 0.35
C PHE A 189 47.95 -14.25 1.80
N ASN A 190 47.94 -15.22 2.73
CA ASN A 190 48.17 -15.04 4.16
C ASN A 190 46.98 -14.52 5.00
N LYS A 191 46.01 -15.38 5.33
CA LYS A 191 45.33 -15.38 6.65
C LYS A 191 44.91 -16.80 7.05
N ASN A 192 45.18 -17.13 8.31
CA ASN A 192 44.91 -18.42 8.94
C ASN A 192 43.37 -18.64 9.09
N PRO A 193 42.76 -19.75 8.65
CA PRO A 193 41.30 -19.81 8.44
C PRO A 193 40.42 -20.05 9.68
N LEU A 194 40.97 -20.22 10.88
CA LEU A 194 40.25 -20.88 11.98
C LEU A 194 39.69 -19.97 13.10
N ALA A 195 39.65 -18.64 12.94
CA ALA A 195 39.20 -17.76 14.03
C ALA A 195 38.17 -16.64 13.70
N GLU A 196 37.69 -16.47 12.46
CA GLU A 196 36.95 -15.22 12.12
C GLU A 196 35.43 -15.34 11.79
N SER A 197 34.78 -16.50 11.65
CA SER A 197 33.59 -16.52 10.77
C SER A 197 32.24 -17.07 11.27
N ARG A 198 31.98 -17.25 12.58
CA ARG A 198 30.66 -17.77 13.04
C ARG A 198 29.74 -16.81 13.81
N GLU A 199 30.25 -15.82 14.54
CA GLU A 199 29.38 -14.88 15.29
C GLU A 199 28.67 -13.75 14.48
N PRO A 200 29.18 -13.21 13.35
CA PRO A 200 28.57 -12.03 12.71
C PRO A 200 27.24 -12.31 11.96
N LYS A 201 26.92 -13.58 11.69
CA LYS A 201 25.68 -13.96 10.95
C LYS A 201 24.46 -14.12 11.85
N ALA A 202 24.64 -14.59 13.09
CA ALA A 202 23.52 -14.77 14.03
C ALA A 202 22.94 -13.42 14.47
N GLU A 203 23.81 -12.44 14.72
CA GLU A 203 23.41 -11.09 15.12
C GLU A 203 22.66 -10.34 14.01
N SER A 204 23.12 -10.46 12.75
CA SER A 204 22.46 -9.82 11.60
C SER A 204 21.08 -10.43 11.31
N HIS A 205 20.94 -11.75 11.43
CA HIS A 205 19.66 -12.45 11.31
C HIS A 205 18.66 -12.00 12.40
N LEU A 206 19.11 -11.93 13.66
CA LEU A 206 18.28 -11.42 14.76
C LEU A 206 17.86 -9.96 14.55
N LYS A 207 18.77 -9.12 14.03
CA LYS A 207 18.46 -7.72 13.69
C LYS A 207 17.37 -7.63 12.63
N ALA A 208 17.44 -8.45 11.57
CA ALA A 208 16.45 -8.52 10.50
C ALA A 208 15.08 -9.04 10.99
N GLN A 209 15.05 -10.10 11.80
CA GLN A 209 13.80 -10.64 12.36
C GLN A 209 13.10 -9.62 13.26
N LYS A 210 13.86 -8.88 14.09
CA LYS A 210 13.32 -7.79 14.90
C LYS A 210 12.71 -6.68 14.03
N LEU A 211 13.36 -6.31 12.92
CA LEU A 211 12.83 -5.31 11.99
C LEU A 211 11.52 -5.76 11.33
N ARG A 212 11.45 -7.02 10.87
CA ARG A 212 10.23 -7.62 10.31
C ARG A 212 9.07 -7.63 11.29
N ARG A 213 9.34 -8.04 12.53
CA ARG A 213 8.32 -8.06 13.58
C ARG A 213 7.82 -6.65 13.87
N LEU A 214 8.75 -5.69 13.96
CA LEU A 214 8.43 -4.30 14.23
C LEU A 214 7.59 -3.68 13.10
N SER A 215 7.96 -3.87 11.83
CA SER A 215 7.20 -3.33 10.69
C SER A 215 5.80 -3.94 10.56
N LEU A 216 5.67 -5.25 10.81
CA LEU A 216 4.38 -5.94 10.83
C LEU A 216 3.49 -5.41 11.96
N ILE A 217 4.02 -5.30 13.18
CA ILE A 217 3.27 -4.75 14.32
C ILE A 217 2.84 -3.31 14.03
N THR A 218 3.72 -2.47 13.48
CA THR A 218 3.38 -1.09 13.08
C THR A 218 2.22 -1.07 12.09
N THR A 219 2.26 -1.92 11.06
CA THR A 219 1.17 -2.01 10.06
C THR A 219 -0.15 -2.41 10.72
N CYS A 220 -0.13 -3.43 11.58
CA CYS A 220 -1.31 -3.90 12.33
C CYS A 220 -1.86 -2.81 13.25
N LEU A 221 -1.00 -2.09 13.98
CA LEU A 221 -1.41 -1.00 14.85
C LEU A 221 -2.04 0.16 14.08
N ILE A 222 -1.50 0.52 12.92
CA ILE A 222 -2.11 1.54 12.04
C ILE A 222 -3.51 1.09 11.60
N TYR A 223 -3.69 -0.19 11.25
CA TYR A 223 -5.01 -0.70 10.86
C TYR A 223 -6.00 -0.69 12.04
N VAL A 224 -5.57 -1.11 13.23
CA VAL A 224 -6.42 -1.06 14.45
C VAL A 224 -6.78 0.39 14.81
N GLN A 225 -5.82 1.32 14.70
CA GLN A 225 -6.07 2.75 14.88
C GLN A 225 -7.12 3.28 13.91
N LEU A 226 -7.11 2.80 12.66
CA LEU A 226 -8.10 3.15 11.66
C LEU A 226 -9.50 2.65 12.04
N ILE A 227 -9.61 1.43 12.57
CA ILE A 227 -10.88 0.87 13.07
C ILE A 227 -11.46 1.78 14.16
N PHE A 228 -10.65 2.16 15.16
CA PHE A 228 -11.10 3.09 16.19
C PHE A 228 -11.42 4.48 15.62
N GLY A 229 -10.69 4.95 14.60
CA GLY A 229 -11.03 6.18 13.88
C GLY A 229 -12.38 6.09 13.16
N ALA A 230 -12.71 4.96 12.54
CA ALA A 230 -14.00 4.74 11.89
C ALA A 230 -15.14 4.69 12.91
N ILE A 231 -14.95 4.01 14.04
CA ILE A 231 -15.90 3.98 15.16
C ILE A 231 -16.14 5.41 15.69
N LEU A 232 -15.06 6.15 15.98
CA LEU A 232 -15.14 7.53 16.47
C LEU A 232 -15.91 8.43 15.51
N ARG A 233 -15.65 8.29 14.21
CA ARG A 233 -16.29 9.10 13.19
C ARG A 233 -17.79 8.83 13.02
N HIS A 234 -18.20 7.56 13.10
CA HIS A 234 -19.60 7.18 12.87
C HIS A 234 -20.45 7.18 14.15
N THR A 235 -19.83 7.10 15.33
CA THR A 235 -20.55 7.00 16.61
C THR A 235 -20.29 8.17 17.56
N GLY A 236 -19.21 8.93 17.35
CA GLY A 236 -18.72 9.92 18.30
C GLY A 236 -18.09 9.32 19.57
N SER A 237 -18.03 7.99 19.70
CA SER A 237 -17.51 7.27 20.87
C SER A 237 -16.07 6.79 20.65
N ARG A 238 -15.41 6.27 21.70
CA ARG A 238 -14.06 5.68 21.63
C ARG A 238 -12.92 6.65 21.28
N LEU A 239 -13.06 7.93 21.64
CA LEU A 239 -11.98 8.91 21.52
C LEU A 239 -10.74 8.49 22.34
N ASP A 240 -10.97 7.96 23.54
CA ASP A 240 -9.95 7.38 24.42
C ASP A 240 -9.11 6.30 23.71
N ALA A 241 -9.77 5.32 23.10
CA ALA A 241 -9.11 4.25 22.35
C ALA A 241 -8.37 4.80 21.12
N HIS A 242 -8.97 5.75 20.39
CA HIS A 242 -8.33 6.39 19.26
C HIS A 242 -7.06 7.17 19.64
N LEU A 243 -7.06 7.85 20.79
CA LEU A 243 -5.86 8.55 21.29
C LEU A 243 -4.78 7.59 21.78
N LEU A 244 -5.17 6.53 22.50
CA LEU A 244 -4.24 5.50 22.95
C LEU A 244 -3.52 4.84 21.78
N PHE A 245 -4.25 4.38 20.77
CA PHE A 245 -3.65 3.73 19.61
C PHE A 245 -2.91 4.74 18.71
N ALA A 246 -3.30 6.02 18.65
CA ALA A 246 -2.49 7.06 18.00
C ALA A 246 -1.09 7.17 18.64
N PHE A 247 -1.03 7.18 19.98
CA PHE A 247 0.24 7.18 20.72
C PHE A 247 1.06 5.91 20.44
N LEU A 248 0.45 4.73 20.48
CA LEU A 248 1.13 3.46 20.20
C LEU A 248 1.68 3.39 18.76
N VAL A 249 0.92 3.90 17.78
CA VAL A 249 1.36 4.03 16.39
C VAL A 249 2.54 4.97 16.28
N ALA A 250 2.48 6.15 16.90
CA ALA A 250 3.58 7.12 16.87
C ALA A 250 4.86 6.54 17.47
N LEU A 251 4.76 5.87 18.62
CA LEU A 251 5.88 5.17 19.26
C LEU A 251 6.46 4.09 18.33
N HIS A 252 5.62 3.25 17.73
CA HIS A 252 6.08 2.18 16.85
C HIS A 252 6.72 2.70 15.56
N ILE A 253 6.21 3.78 14.96
CA ILE A 253 6.84 4.42 13.81
C ILE A 253 8.21 4.97 14.19
N PHE A 254 8.32 5.65 15.34
CA PHE A 254 9.60 6.16 15.83
C PHE A 254 10.62 5.03 16.05
N LEU A 255 10.22 3.94 16.72
CA LEU A 255 11.07 2.78 16.93
C LEU A 255 11.48 2.12 15.60
N LEU A 256 10.56 2.01 14.65
CA LEU A 256 10.82 1.45 13.32
C LEU A 256 11.85 2.29 12.56
N VAL A 257 11.69 3.62 12.53
CA VAL A 257 12.61 4.54 11.86
C VAL A 257 13.98 4.50 12.53
N ARG A 258 14.05 4.62 13.86
CA ARG A 258 15.31 4.53 14.61
C ARG A 258 16.04 3.21 14.31
N ARG A 259 15.31 2.09 14.30
CA ARG A 259 15.88 0.78 14.03
C ARG A 259 16.38 0.67 12.58
N PHE A 260 15.59 1.16 11.63
CA PHE A 260 15.94 1.16 10.22
C PHE A 260 17.22 1.99 9.96
N LEU A 261 17.33 3.17 10.57
CA LEU A 261 18.51 4.02 10.49
C LEU A 261 19.76 3.41 11.17
N SER A 262 19.57 2.51 12.13
CA SER A 262 20.66 1.79 12.79
C SER A 262 21.19 0.57 12.01
N MET A 263 20.61 0.22 10.86
CA MET A 263 21.07 -0.90 10.03
C MET A 263 22.16 -0.47 9.04
N SER A 264 23.09 -1.39 8.73
CA SER A 264 24.23 -1.17 7.84
C SER A 264 23.83 -0.89 6.38
N SER A 265 24.80 -0.44 5.58
CA SER A 265 24.68 -0.01 4.17
C SER A 265 24.07 -1.05 3.20
N GLU A 266 23.96 -2.31 3.58
CA GLU A 266 23.26 -3.34 2.77
C GLU A 266 21.74 -3.17 2.81
N THR A 267 21.19 -2.66 3.92
CA THR A 267 19.75 -2.36 4.10
C THR A 267 19.34 -1.06 3.40
N GLN A 268 20.29 -0.18 3.06
CA GLN A 268 20.05 1.04 2.29
C GLN A 268 19.46 0.77 0.89
N ARG A 269 19.64 -0.44 0.33
CA ARG A 269 18.97 -0.86 -0.93
C ARG A 269 17.44 -0.93 -0.82
N ILE A 270 16.88 -1.02 0.38
CA ILE A 270 15.42 -1.00 0.64
C ILE A 270 14.82 0.40 0.39
N GLY A 271 15.68 1.44 0.33
CA GLY A 271 15.32 2.84 0.08
C GLY A 271 14.96 3.58 1.37
N GLN A 272 15.84 4.47 1.82
CA GLN A 272 15.65 5.29 3.04
C GLN A 272 14.40 6.18 3.00
N SER A 273 13.85 6.44 1.82
CA SER A 273 12.72 7.35 1.62
C SER A 273 11.41 6.83 2.23
N MET A 274 11.19 5.51 2.34
CA MET A 274 9.90 4.96 2.78
C MET A 274 9.65 5.11 4.29
N PRO A 275 10.59 4.78 5.20
CA PRO A 275 10.43 5.06 6.63
C PRO A 275 10.32 6.56 6.93
N MET A 276 11.07 7.40 6.21
CA MET A 276 11.01 8.86 6.37
C MET A 276 9.68 9.44 5.87
N LEU A 277 9.15 8.93 4.76
CA LEU A 277 7.79 9.25 4.30
C LEU A 277 6.76 8.89 5.37
N LEU A 278 6.87 7.71 5.99
CA LEU A 278 5.94 7.29 7.06
C LEU A 278 6.02 8.22 8.28
N LEU A 279 7.21 8.71 8.64
CA LEU A 279 7.40 9.70 9.70
C LEU A 279 6.79 11.06 9.35
N GLY A 280 6.98 11.53 8.10
CA GLY A 280 6.36 12.76 7.62
C GLY A 280 4.83 12.69 7.60
N LEU A 281 4.28 11.56 7.12
CA LEU A 281 2.84 11.31 7.15
C LEU A 281 2.29 11.26 8.57
N LEU A 282 3.03 10.67 9.53
CA LEU A 282 2.64 10.68 10.95
C LEU A 282 2.55 12.12 11.49
N ALA A 283 3.53 12.97 11.20
CA ALA A 283 3.49 14.36 11.64
C ALA A 283 2.26 15.09 11.11
N ILE A 284 1.97 14.95 9.81
CA ILE A 284 0.77 15.50 9.18
C ILE A 284 -0.50 14.92 9.83
N GLN A 285 -0.56 13.60 10.08
CA GLN A 285 -1.71 12.95 10.70
C GLN A 285 -1.99 13.49 12.10
N LEU A 286 -0.96 13.71 12.92
CA LEU A 286 -1.09 14.29 14.26
C LEU A 286 -1.55 15.75 14.22
N MET A 287 -1.04 16.54 13.27
CA MET A 287 -1.49 17.92 13.04
C MET A 287 -2.96 17.95 12.62
N LEU A 288 -3.36 17.11 11.66
CA LEU A 288 -4.74 17.01 11.20
C LEU A 288 -5.68 16.48 12.29
N GLY A 289 -5.24 15.53 13.11
CA GLY A 289 -6.05 14.95 14.19
C GLY A 289 -6.31 15.95 15.31
N THR A 290 -5.25 16.66 15.72
CA THR A 290 -5.35 17.78 16.65
C THR A 290 -6.26 18.88 16.07
N GLY A 291 -6.06 19.24 14.79
CA GLY A 291 -6.88 20.21 14.08
C GLY A 291 -8.37 19.82 14.03
N ALA A 292 -8.68 18.54 13.80
CA ALA A 292 -10.06 18.04 13.78
C ALA A 292 -10.71 18.12 15.17
N PHE A 293 -9.94 17.85 16.23
CA PHE A 293 -10.41 17.98 17.61
C PHE A 293 -10.73 19.45 17.95
N PHE A 294 -9.83 20.38 17.62
CA PHE A 294 -10.06 21.80 17.87
C PHE A 294 -11.15 22.41 17.00
N ALA A 295 -11.24 22.05 15.71
CA ALA A 295 -12.28 22.52 14.81
C ALA A 295 -13.69 22.18 15.34
N LYS A 296 -13.83 21.07 16.08
CA LYS A 296 -15.07 20.69 16.76
C LYS A 296 -15.37 21.53 18.02
N LEU A 297 -14.35 22.12 18.64
CA LEU A 297 -14.49 22.93 19.86
C LEU A 297 -14.69 24.42 19.59
N THR A 298 -14.23 24.93 18.44
CA THR A 298 -14.25 26.37 18.15
C THR A 298 -15.45 26.76 17.30
N ALA A 299 -16.38 27.53 17.88
CA ALA A 299 -17.54 28.12 17.19
C ALA A 299 -17.18 29.41 16.42
N PHE A 300 -16.21 29.37 15.49
CA PHE A 300 -15.92 30.51 14.62
C PHE A 300 -16.73 30.42 13.33
N GLY A 301 -17.71 31.31 13.13
CA GLY A 301 -18.42 31.53 11.85
C GLY A 301 -18.91 30.25 11.16
N GLU A 302 -20.18 29.90 11.32
CA GLU A 302 -20.77 28.60 10.98
C GLU A 302 -20.31 28.01 9.62
N THR A 303 -20.26 28.83 8.57
CA THR A 303 -19.90 28.37 7.21
C THR A 303 -18.40 28.09 7.03
N PHE A 304 -17.52 28.95 7.56
CA PHE A 304 -16.06 28.76 7.43
C PHE A 304 -15.57 27.60 8.29
N ALA A 305 -16.09 27.48 9.52
CA ALA A 305 -15.82 26.33 10.38
C ALA A 305 -16.24 25.01 9.74
N THR A 306 -17.37 24.97 9.02
CA THR A 306 -17.86 23.75 8.36
C THR A 306 -16.93 23.32 7.22
N ALA A 307 -16.59 24.23 6.30
CA ALA A 307 -15.70 23.91 5.18
C ALA A 307 -14.30 23.47 5.64
N LEU A 308 -13.76 24.14 6.67
CA LEU A 308 -12.48 23.78 7.26
C LEU A 308 -12.55 22.39 7.94
N THR A 309 -13.61 22.12 8.70
CA THR A 309 -13.82 20.82 9.35
C THR A 309 -13.90 19.69 8.32
N VAL A 310 -14.68 19.85 7.26
CA VAL A 310 -14.79 18.87 6.17
C VAL A 310 -13.42 18.60 5.54
N THR A 311 -12.65 19.66 5.29
CA THR A 311 -11.31 19.55 4.68
C THR A 311 -10.34 18.81 5.61
N ILE A 312 -10.22 19.23 6.87
CA ILE A 312 -9.29 18.63 7.83
C ILE A 312 -9.64 17.16 8.08
N THR A 313 -10.91 16.85 8.32
CA THR A 313 -11.35 15.47 8.62
C THR A 313 -11.20 14.56 7.40
N THR A 314 -11.49 15.05 6.18
CA THR A 314 -11.27 14.30 4.93
C THR A 314 -9.78 14.06 4.70
N ALA A 315 -8.95 15.10 4.87
CA ALA A 315 -7.50 14.97 4.76
C ALA A 315 -6.94 14.00 5.79
N HIS A 316 -7.46 13.99 7.02
CA HIS A 316 -7.05 13.07 8.08
C HIS A 316 -7.34 11.60 7.70
N VAL A 317 -8.49 11.33 7.06
CA VAL A 317 -8.79 9.97 6.54
C VAL A 317 -7.87 9.60 5.38
N ALA A 318 -7.61 10.53 4.46
CA ALA A 318 -6.75 10.30 3.30
C ALA A 318 -5.30 10.04 3.70
N VAL A 319 -4.73 10.84 4.61
CA VAL A 319 -3.37 10.66 5.13
C VAL A 319 -3.27 9.35 5.94
N GLY A 320 -4.29 9.00 6.72
CA GLY A 320 -4.37 7.70 7.39
C GLY A 320 -4.30 6.52 6.42
N ALA A 321 -5.00 6.61 5.28
CA ALA A 321 -4.92 5.61 4.20
C ALA A 321 -3.50 5.50 3.61
N LEU A 322 -2.84 6.64 3.38
CA LEU A 322 -1.46 6.68 2.88
C LEU A 322 -0.47 6.11 3.90
N MET A 323 -0.66 6.36 5.20
CA MET A 323 0.15 5.75 6.26
C MET A 323 0.04 4.23 6.24
N LEU A 324 -1.19 3.69 6.15
CA LEU A 324 -1.43 2.25 6.09
C LEU A 324 -0.71 1.63 4.89
N VAL A 325 -0.89 2.17 3.69
CA VAL A 325 -0.26 1.65 2.46
C VAL A 325 1.26 1.77 2.51
N SER A 326 1.78 2.91 2.98
CA SER A 326 3.24 3.11 3.08
C SER A 326 3.87 2.11 4.05
N SER A 327 3.23 1.89 5.21
CA SER A 327 3.68 0.89 6.19
C SER A 327 3.57 -0.54 5.67
N PHE A 328 2.48 -0.86 4.97
CA PHE A 328 2.27 -2.17 4.35
C PHE A 328 3.32 -2.47 3.28
N VAL A 329 3.54 -1.57 2.32
CA VAL A 329 4.56 -1.74 1.25
C VAL A 329 5.97 -1.80 1.85
N LEU A 330 6.28 -0.96 2.84
CA LEU A 330 7.55 -1.03 3.56
C LEU A 330 7.73 -2.39 4.25
N THR A 331 6.69 -2.91 4.90
CA THR A 331 6.72 -4.24 5.54
C THR A 331 7.03 -5.31 4.51
N LEU A 332 6.33 -5.33 3.39
CA LEU A 332 6.59 -6.33 2.37
C LEU A 332 8.01 -6.21 1.75
N LYS A 333 8.51 -4.98 1.55
CA LYS A 333 9.90 -4.75 1.12
C LYS A 333 10.89 -5.31 2.13
N ILE A 334 10.69 -5.06 3.42
CA ILE A 334 11.54 -5.58 4.49
C ILE A 334 11.59 -7.10 4.44
N TYR A 335 10.45 -7.79 4.33
CA TYR A 335 10.41 -9.25 4.23
C TYR A 335 11.17 -9.75 3.00
N ARG A 336 10.91 -9.17 1.82
CA ARG A 336 11.60 -9.56 0.57
C ARG A 336 13.13 -9.46 0.70
N PHE A 337 13.64 -8.30 1.10
CA PHE A 337 15.08 -8.02 1.06
C PHE A 337 15.86 -8.64 2.21
N THR A 338 15.20 -8.94 3.33
CA THR A 338 15.85 -9.65 4.44
C THR A 338 15.76 -11.17 4.30
N ASP A 339 14.87 -11.72 3.48
CA ASP A 339 14.82 -13.17 3.18
C ASP A 339 15.90 -13.56 2.15
N ALA A 340 16.24 -12.66 1.23
CA ALA A 340 17.22 -12.92 0.17
C ALA A 340 18.66 -13.12 0.69
N SER A 341 19.00 -12.63 1.87
CA SER A 341 20.32 -12.83 2.50
C SER A 341 20.53 -14.24 3.06
N VAL A 342 19.53 -15.14 2.95
CA VAL A 342 19.55 -16.51 3.48
C VAL A 342 20.03 -17.55 2.45
N VAL A 343 20.39 -17.17 1.22
CA VAL A 343 20.88 -18.17 0.23
C VAL A 343 22.25 -18.71 0.65
N VAL A 344 22.16 -19.89 1.25
CA VAL A 344 23.16 -20.83 1.74
C VAL A 344 24.34 -20.96 0.78
N GLY A 345 25.54 -20.64 1.26
CA GLY A 345 26.77 -21.26 0.75
C GLY A 345 26.73 -22.73 1.16
N ALA A 346 26.22 -23.59 0.27
CA ALA A 346 26.31 -25.03 0.46
C ALA A 346 27.77 -25.42 0.20
N PRO A 347 28.49 -26.02 1.16
CA PRO A 347 29.76 -26.65 0.85
C PRO A 347 29.46 -27.89 0.02
N THR A 348 29.87 -27.90 -1.25
CA THR A 348 29.93 -29.12 -2.06
C THR A 348 30.84 -30.12 -1.34
N ARG A 349 30.27 -31.20 -0.83
CA ARG A 349 30.94 -32.28 -0.08
C ARG A 349 31.67 -33.28 -0.99
N ASP A 350 32.40 -32.81 -2.01
CA ASP A 350 33.02 -33.71 -3.00
C ASP A 350 34.57 -33.66 -3.03
N ALA A 351 35.23 -33.37 -1.90
CA ALA A 351 36.70 -33.30 -1.85
C ALA A 351 37.34 -34.09 -0.69
N LEU A 352 36.73 -35.19 -0.24
CA LEU A 352 37.29 -36.04 0.82
C LEU A 352 37.28 -37.55 0.53
N LEU A 353 37.36 -37.96 -0.75
CA LEU A 353 37.61 -39.36 -1.10
C LEU A 353 38.54 -39.46 -2.32
N THR A 354 39.82 -39.19 -2.10
CA THR A 354 40.94 -39.85 -2.82
C THR A 354 42.18 -39.70 -1.95
N GLU A 355 42.38 -40.64 -1.03
CA GLU A 355 43.72 -41.17 -0.71
C GLU A 355 43.88 -42.50 -1.44
#